data_AF-A0A6B0SGR3-F1
#
_entry.id   AF-A0A6B0SGR3-F1
#
_cell.length_a   1.000
_cell.length_b   1.000
_cell.length_c   1.000
_cell.angle_alpha   90.00
_cell.angle_beta   90.00
_cell.angle_gamma   90.00
#
_symmetry.space_group_name_H-M   'P 1'
#
loop_
_entity.id
_entity.type
_entity.pdbx_description
1 polymer ?
#
loop_
_entity_poly.entity_id
_entity_poly.type
_entity_poly.pdbx_seq_one_letter_code
_entity_poly.pdbx_strand_id
1 'polypeptide(L)'
;MSREGGRHADLSTVVETRRGTTTLVLGATSHDAACRRLARAGPGRAYRLRMRTAEPDGVEAASTDETYETGVYDDLALPEAGVAVADTTSNLEHDGVTLDPGQLVVCVDGVPLASTRAERQQLFQFLHAVCQRVADADGHLHVHLPVDSQSRVATVVSPLFEYVVEAADEEM
;
A
#
# COMPACT_ATOMS: atom_id res chain seq x y z
N MET A 1 1.93 22.02 -0.48
CA MET A 1 3.24 21.77 -1.12
C MET A 1 3.00 20.61 -2.08
N SER A 2 3.06 20.85 -3.38
CA SER A 2 2.79 19.81 -4.39
C SER A 2 3.88 18.75 -4.29
N ARG A 3 3.55 17.56 -3.77
CA ARG A 3 4.43 16.40 -3.81
C ARG A 3 4.48 15.95 -5.27
N GLU A 4 5.66 16.00 -5.87
CA GLU A 4 5.88 15.38 -7.19
C GLU A 4 5.75 13.86 -7.02
N GLY A 5 4.59 13.33 -7.40
CA GLY A 5 4.29 11.90 -7.32
C GLY A 5 4.84 11.11 -8.51
N GLY A 6 4.96 9.79 -8.34
CA GLY A 6 5.37 8.85 -9.38
C GLY A 6 6.88 8.74 -9.59
N ARG A 7 7.70 9.03 -8.57
CA ARG A 7 9.16 8.91 -8.69
C ARG A 7 9.56 7.44 -8.63
N HIS A 8 10.18 6.95 -9.70
CA HIS A 8 10.78 5.61 -9.67
C HIS A 8 11.98 5.61 -8.72
N ALA A 9 12.04 4.64 -7.81
CA ALA A 9 13.10 4.52 -6.83
C ALA A 9 13.42 3.05 -6.53
N ASP A 10 14.63 2.80 -6.05
CA ASP A 10 14.98 1.50 -5.48
C ASP A 10 14.29 1.27 -4.14
N LEU A 11 13.94 0.02 -3.86
CA LEU A 11 13.29 -0.39 -2.61
C LEU A 11 14.09 0.05 -1.36
N SER A 12 15.42 -0.01 -1.41
CA SER A 12 16.30 0.45 -0.32
C SER A 12 16.07 1.92 0.02
N THR A 13 15.99 2.78 -1.01
CA THR A 13 15.76 4.22 -0.85
C THR A 13 14.45 4.51 -0.12
N VAL A 14 13.39 3.76 -0.46
CA VAL A 14 12.08 3.93 0.17
C VAL A 14 12.13 3.48 1.63
N VAL A 15 12.73 2.32 1.92
CA VAL A 15 12.85 1.74 3.27
C VAL A 15 13.66 2.63 4.23
N GLU A 16 14.62 3.39 3.71
CA GLU A 16 15.41 4.34 4.52
C GLU A 16 14.63 5.61 4.91
N THR A 17 13.43 5.82 4.34
CA THR A 17 12.63 7.01 4.62
C THR A 17 12.01 6.94 6.01
N ARG A 18 12.28 7.95 6.85
CA ARG A 18 11.79 8.02 8.24
C ARG A 18 10.45 8.73 8.44
N ARG A 19 9.93 9.39 7.40
CA ARG A 19 8.61 10.04 7.42
C ARG A 19 7.62 9.14 6.70
N GLY A 20 6.33 9.33 6.95
CA GLY A 20 5.30 8.66 6.17
C GLY A 20 5.47 8.83 4.66
N THR A 21 5.33 7.74 3.92
CA THR A 21 5.49 7.68 2.46
C THR A 21 4.43 6.82 1.81
N THR A 22 3.93 7.23 0.64
CA THR A 22 3.09 6.37 -0.21
C THR A 22 3.92 5.73 -1.33
N THR A 23 3.85 4.41 -1.44
CA THR A 23 4.65 3.61 -2.40
C THR A 23 3.76 2.69 -3.22
N LEU A 24 3.92 2.71 -4.54
CA LEU A 24 3.35 1.72 -5.45
C LEU A 24 4.38 0.63 -5.72
N VAL A 25 4.03 -0.63 -5.46
CA VAL A 25 4.82 -1.81 -5.79
C VAL A 25 4.21 -2.46 -7.03
N LEU A 26 4.99 -2.59 -8.08
CA LEU A 26 4.60 -3.20 -9.36
C LEU A 26 5.30 -4.56 -9.53
N GLY A 27 4.67 -5.53 -10.18
CA GLY A 27 5.24 -6.87 -10.44
C GLY A 27 4.24 -7.99 -10.14
N ALA A 28 4.34 -9.14 -10.79
CA ALA A 28 3.28 -10.17 -10.73
C ALA A 28 3.53 -11.30 -9.71
N THR A 29 4.79 -11.57 -9.35
CA THR A 29 5.19 -12.87 -8.76
C THR A 29 6.18 -12.77 -7.59
N SER A 30 6.79 -11.61 -7.33
CA SER A 30 7.87 -11.47 -6.33
C SER A 30 7.71 -10.29 -5.37
N HIS A 31 6.46 -9.86 -5.12
CA HIS A 31 6.20 -8.70 -4.27
C HIS A 31 6.26 -9.01 -2.76
N ASP A 32 6.17 -10.27 -2.31
CA ASP A 32 6.18 -10.62 -0.87
C ASP A 32 7.41 -10.07 -0.14
N ALA A 33 8.60 -10.25 -0.72
CA ALA A 33 9.84 -9.73 -0.16
C ALA A 33 9.87 -8.20 -0.10
N ALA A 34 9.31 -7.53 -1.12
CA ALA A 34 9.21 -6.08 -1.17
C ALA A 34 8.21 -5.55 -0.13
N CYS A 35 7.01 -6.11 -0.06
CA CYS A 35 5.97 -5.76 0.90
C CYS A 35 6.45 -5.99 2.34
N ARG A 36 7.10 -7.11 2.63
CA ARG A 36 7.68 -7.37 3.98
C ARG A 36 8.77 -6.37 4.34
N ARG A 37 9.65 -5.99 3.40
CA ARG A 37 10.68 -4.98 3.65
C ARG A 37 10.06 -3.61 3.93
N LEU A 38 9.02 -3.21 3.19
CA LEU A 38 8.29 -1.95 3.42
C LEU A 38 7.47 -1.99 4.71
N ALA A 39 6.83 -3.12 5.03
CA ALA A 39 6.07 -3.29 6.26
C ALA A 39 6.96 -3.19 7.51
N ARG A 40 8.19 -3.68 7.41
CA ARG A 40 9.21 -3.59 8.47
C ARG A 40 9.97 -2.26 8.45
N ALA A 41 9.82 -1.45 7.41
CA ALA A 41 10.34 -0.10 7.38
C ALA A 41 9.61 0.75 8.44
N GLY A 42 10.34 1.68 9.05
CA GLY A 42 9.80 2.52 10.12
C GLY A 42 10.18 2.06 11.54
N PRO A 43 9.55 2.65 12.57
CA PRO A 43 9.91 2.44 13.96
C PRO A 43 9.59 1.03 14.46
N GLY A 44 10.30 0.61 15.53
CA GLY A 44 10.14 -0.73 16.12
C GLY A 44 8.70 -1.02 16.57
N ARG A 45 8.03 -0.05 17.19
CA ARG A 45 6.59 -0.12 17.52
C ARG A 45 5.80 0.59 16.43
N ALA A 46 5.05 -0.16 15.63
CA ALA A 46 4.19 0.38 14.58
C ALA A 46 2.90 -0.44 14.47
N TYR A 47 1.82 0.24 14.09
CA TYR A 47 0.51 -0.31 13.77
C TYR A 47 0.53 -0.77 12.32
N ARG A 48 0.70 -2.09 12.13
CA ARG A 48 0.92 -2.71 10.82
C ARG A 48 -0.32 -3.44 10.37
N LEU A 49 -0.95 -2.93 9.32
CA LEU A 49 -2.16 -3.49 8.73
C LEU A 49 -1.84 -4.12 7.38
N ARG A 50 -2.39 -5.31 7.12
CA ARG A 50 -2.40 -5.91 5.78
C ARG A 50 -3.83 -6.08 5.33
N MET A 51 -4.15 -5.52 4.18
CA MET A 51 -5.46 -5.64 3.56
C MET A 51 -5.28 -6.27 2.20
N ARG A 52 -6.03 -7.35 1.95
CA ARG A 52 -6.11 -7.98 0.65
C ARG A 52 -7.48 -7.69 0.06
N THR A 53 -7.51 -7.08 -1.11
CA THR A 53 -8.75 -6.93 -1.86
C THR A 53 -9.05 -8.17 -2.69
N ALA A 54 -10.33 -8.47 -2.91
CA ALA A 54 -10.79 -9.72 -3.51
C ALA A 54 -10.05 -10.06 -4.83
N GLU A 55 -9.57 -11.30 -4.90
CA GLU A 55 -8.59 -11.80 -5.86
C GLU A 55 -9.01 -11.63 -7.33
N PRO A 56 -8.10 -11.20 -8.22
CA PRO A 56 -8.01 -11.81 -9.54
C PRO A 56 -7.34 -13.19 -9.39
N ASP A 57 -7.98 -14.26 -9.88
CA ASP A 57 -7.47 -15.64 -9.84
C ASP A 57 -5.95 -15.74 -10.12
N GLY A 58 -5.21 -16.37 -9.21
CA GLY A 58 -3.82 -16.80 -9.44
C GLY A 58 -2.71 -15.82 -9.06
N VAL A 59 -3.02 -14.70 -8.39
CA VAL A 59 -2.00 -13.78 -7.84
C VAL A 59 -1.72 -14.14 -6.39
N GLU A 60 -0.49 -14.62 -6.11
CA GLU A 60 -0.04 -14.82 -4.74
C GLU A 60 -0.08 -13.48 -3.99
N ALA A 61 -0.49 -13.50 -2.72
CA ALA A 61 -0.48 -12.32 -1.88
C ALA A 61 0.68 -12.41 -0.88
N ALA A 62 1.11 -11.26 -0.36
CA ALA A 62 2.09 -11.17 0.70
C ALA A 62 1.60 -11.99 1.89
N SER A 63 2.49 -12.86 2.36
CA SER A 63 2.23 -13.77 3.47
C SER A 63 2.04 -12.99 4.77
N THR A 64 1.20 -13.57 5.64
CA THR A 64 0.84 -12.98 6.93
C THR A 64 1.68 -13.65 8.03
N ASP A 65 2.39 -12.83 8.81
CA ASP A 65 3.16 -13.27 9.97
C ASP A 65 2.94 -12.28 11.14
N GLU A 66 3.72 -12.45 12.21
CA GLU A 66 3.81 -11.52 13.35
C GLU A 66 4.01 -10.04 12.97
N THR A 67 4.46 -9.76 11.74
CA THR A 67 4.62 -8.38 11.24
C THR A 67 3.29 -7.63 11.16
N TYR A 68 2.16 -8.30 10.94
CA TYR A 68 0.85 -7.67 10.82
C TYR A 68 -0.03 -7.90 12.06
N GLU A 69 0.58 -8.02 13.24
CA GLU A 69 -0.09 -8.29 14.52
C GLU A 69 -1.25 -7.33 14.85
N THR A 70 -1.25 -6.13 14.25
CA THR A 70 -2.28 -5.12 14.48
C THR A 70 -3.58 -5.43 13.72
N GLY A 71 -3.49 -6.05 12.54
CA GLY A 71 -4.67 -6.35 11.74
C GLY A 71 -4.36 -6.95 10.38
N VAL A 72 -5.04 -8.06 10.08
CA VAL A 72 -5.04 -8.71 8.77
C VAL A 72 -6.48 -8.80 8.32
N TYR A 73 -6.75 -8.28 7.12
CA TYR A 73 -8.06 -8.32 6.48
C TYR A 73 -7.93 -8.95 5.09
N ASP A 74 -8.71 -9.98 4.83
CA ASP A 74 -8.75 -10.71 3.57
C ASP A 74 -10.11 -10.53 2.88
N ASP A 75 -10.12 -10.72 1.56
CA ASP A 75 -11.33 -10.73 0.73
C ASP A 75 -12.20 -9.47 0.82
N LEU A 76 -11.59 -8.32 1.05
CA LEU A 76 -12.30 -7.05 1.11
C LEU A 76 -12.62 -6.50 -0.29
N ALA A 77 -13.83 -5.99 -0.51
CA ALA A 77 -14.05 -5.08 -1.63
C ALA A 77 -13.27 -3.78 -1.40
N LEU A 78 -12.92 -3.06 -2.48
CA LEU A 78 -12.21 -1.77 -2.38
C LEU A 78 -12.86 -0.78 -1.40
N PRO A 79 -14.20 -0.59 -1.38
CA PRO A 79 -14.83 0.31 -0.41
C PRO A 79 -14.64 -0.16 1.04
N GLU A 80 -14.68 -1.47 1.28
CA GLU A 80 -14.52 -2.07 2.61
C GLU A 80 -13.08 -1.91 3.11
N ALA A 81 -12.08 -2.11 2.25
CA ALA A 81 -10.69 -1.81 2.57
C ALA A 81 -10.49 -0.32 2.92
N GLY A 82 -11.17 0.58 2.19
CA GLY A 82 -11.10 2.01 2.46
C GLY A 82 -11.68 2.35 3.84
N VAL A 83 -12.81 1.74 4.19
CA VAL A 83 -13.43 1.85 5.51
C VAL A 83 -12.53 1.27 6.60
N ALA A 84 -11.91 0.11 6.40
CA ALA A 84 -11.02 -0.50 7.38
C ALA A 84 -9.80 0.39 7.73
N VAL A 85 -9.20 1.06 6.73
CA VAL A 85 -8.13 2.05 6.97
C VAL A 85 -8.70 3.24 7.75
N ALA A 86 -9.88 3.71 7.36
CA ALA A 86 -10.52 4.86 7.98
C ALA A 86 -10.89 4.63 9.45
N ASP A 87 -11.45 3.47 9.76
CA ASP A 87 -11.82 3.07 11.11
C ASP A 87 -10.59 2.87 11.97
N THR A 88 -9.55 2.21 11.45
CA THR A 88 -8.33 1.98 12.24
C THR A 88 -7.66 3.30 12.62
N THR A 89 -7.50 4.22 11.66
CA THR A 89 -6.95 5.55 11.94
C THR A 89 -7.83 6.33 12.91
N SER A 90 -9.16 6.33 12.72
CA SER A 90 -10.09 7.05 13.62
C SER A 90 -10.12 6.48 15.04
N ASN A 91 -10.03 5.15 15.18
CA ASN A 91 -10.04 4.48 16.47
C ASN A 91 -8.77 4.80 17.26
N LEU A 92 -7.60 4.82 16.60
CA LEU A 92 -6.35 5.23 17.24
C LEU A 92 -6.44 6.68 17.73
N GLU A 93 -6.97 7.59 16.93
CA GLU A 93 -7.21 8.98 17.35
C GLU A 93 -8.20 9.06 18.52
N HIS A 94 -9.30 8.29 18.47
CA HIS A 94 -10.34 8.28 19.51
C HIS A 94 -9.84 7.74 20.86
N ASP A 95 -9.02 6.70 20.84
CA ASP A 95 -8.40 6.10 22.03
C ASP A 95 -7.30 7.00 22.64
N GLY A 96 -7.05 8.19 22.06
CA GLY A 96 -6.01 9.11 22.49
C GLY A 96 -4.60 8.63 22.14
N VAL A 97 -4.47 7.64 21.26
CA VAL A 97 -3.18 7.16 20.76
C VAL A 97 -2.65 8.18 19.77
N THR A 98 -1.67 8.97 20.20
CA THR A 98 -0.90 9.82 19.30
C THR A 98 0.16 8.98 18.61
N LEU A 99 0.07 8.86 17.29
CA LEU A 99 1.08 8.16 16.49
C LEU A 99 2.26 9.09 16.23
N ASP A 100 3.47 8.61 16.50
CA ASP A 100 4.67 9.25 15.97
C ASP A 100 4.74 9.04 14.45
N PRO A 101 5.41 9.97 13.72
CA PRO A 101 5.78 9.80 12.32
C PRO A 101 6.26 8.38 11.98
N GLY A 102 5.64 7.76 10.97
CA GLY A 102 5.96 6.42 10.49
C GLY A 102 5.42 5.26 11.33
N GLN A 103 4.69 5.50 12.44
CA GLN A 103 4.12 4.41 13.25
C GLN A 103 2.90 3.74 12.63
N LEU A 104 2.21 4.36 11.67
CA LEU A 104 1.18 3.68 10.89
C LEU A 104 1.81 3.08 9.65
N VAL A 105 1.64 1.77 9.42
CA VAL A 105 2.11 1.09 8.22
C VAL A 105 0.96 0.28 7.63
N VAL A 106 0.57 0.60 6.40
CA VAL A 106 -0.54 -0.04 5.71
C VAL A 106 -0.02 -0.72 4.44
N CYS A 107 -0.21 -2.03 4.36
CA CYS A 107 -0.03 -2.84 3.16
C CYS A 107 -1.40 -3.06 2.52
N VAL A 108 -1.59 -2.63 1.28
CA VAL A 108 -2.75 -3.01 0.46
C VAL A 108 -2.26 -3.91 -0.66
N ASP A 109 -2.78 -5.13 -0.69
CA ASP A 109 -2.42 -6.17 -1.63
C ASP A 109 -3.67 -6.71 -2.36
N GLY A 110 -3.47 -7.43 -3.46
CA GLY A 110 -4.55 -8.04 -4.23
C GLY A 110 -5.47 -7.04 -4.92
N VAL A 111 -4.97 -5.83 -5.22
CA VAL A 111 -5.75 -4.79 -5.89
C VAL A 111 -6.26 -5.31 -7.24
N PRO A 112 -7.58 -5.17 -7.54
CA PRO A 112 -8.15 -5.76 -8.74
C PRO A 112 -7.54 -5.16 -10.01
N LEU A 113 -7.31 -6.02 -11.00
CA LEU A 113 -6.91 -5.65 -12.36
C LEU A 113 -8.08 -4.92 -13.05
N ALA A 114 -8.25 -3.64 -12.73
CA ALA A 114 -9.34 -2.81 -13.18
C ALA A 114 -9.41 -2.71 -14.72
N SER A 115 -10.23 -3.57 -15.32
CA SER A 115 -10.26 -3.81 -16.77
C SER A 115 -11.27 -2.90 -17.47
N THR A 116 -12.36 -2.56 -16.80
CA THR A 116 -13.35 -1.60 -17.26
C THR A 116 -13.02 -0.17 -16.81
N ARG A 117 -13.65 0.82 -17.46
CA ARG A 117 -13.51 2.24 -17.06
C ARG A 117 -14.07 2.50 -15.66
N ALA A 118 -15.17 1.85 -15.30
CA ALA A 118 -15.81 2.01 -14.00
C ALA A 118 -14.91 1.45 -12.87
N GLU A 119 -14.36 0.24 -13.06
CA GLU A 119 -13.42 -0.35 -12.10
C GLU A 119 -12.17 0.51 -11.92
N ARG A 120 -11.61 1.06 -13.02
CA ARG A 120 -10.43 1.94 -12.91
C ARG A 120 -10.74 3.21 -12.13
N GLN A 121 -11.93 3.76 -12.32
CA GLN A 121 -12.38 4.93 -11.58
C GLN A 121 -12.56 4.63 -10.09
N GLN A 122 -13.18 3.49 -9.75
CA GLN A 122 -13.32 3.06 -8.37
C GLN A 122 -11.96 2.80 -7.71
N LEU A 123 -11.05 2.11 -8.40
CA LEU A 123 -9.69 1.89 -7.93
C LEU A 123 -8.97 3.20 -7.67
N PHE A 124 -8.99 4.14 -8.63
CA PHE A 124 -8.34 5.43 -8.47
C PHE A 124 -8.89 6.21 -7.28
N GLN A 125 -10.22 6.24 -7.11
CA GLN A 125 -10.86 6.92 -5.97
C GLN A 125 -10.46 6.30 -4.64
N PHE A 126 -10.44 4.97 -4.55
CA PHE A 126 -9.98 4.24 -3.39
C PHE A 126 -8.51 4.58 -3.06
N LEU A 127 -7.60 4.43 -4.02
CA LEU A 127 -6.17 4.68 -3.82
C LEU A 127 -5.92 6.13 -3.41
N HIS A 128 -6.59 7.09 -4.06
CA HIS A 128 -6.48 8.49 -3.72
C HIS A 128 -6.92 8.76 -2.27
N ALA A 129 -8.07 8.22 -1.85
CA ALA A 129 -8.57 8.40 -0.49
C ALA A 129 -7.64 7.77 0.56
N VAL A 130 -7.16 6.55 0.32
CA VAL A 130 -6.25 5.84 1.25
C VAL A 130 -4.88 6.53 1.32
N CYS A 131 -4.32 6.96 0.18
CA CYS A 131 -3.06 7.71 0.15
C CYS A 131 -3.15 8.99 0.98
N GLN A 132 -4.21 9.79 0.79
CA GLN A 132 -4.40 11.02 1.55
C GLN A 132 -4.51 10.74 3.04
N ARG A 133 -5.32 9.76 3.42
CA ARG A 133 -5.57 9.45 4.83
C ARG A 133 -4.34 8.95 5.58
N VAL A 134 -3.55 8.06 4.95
CA VAL A 134 -2.30 7.58 5.55
C VAL A 134 -1.25 8.69 5.59
N ALA A 135 -1.20 9.56 4.57
CA ALA A 135 -0.29 10.70 4.55
C ALA A 135 -0.64 11.75 5.62
N ASP A 136 -1.92 12.00 5.90
CA ASP A 136 -2.37 12.91 6.96
C ASP A 136 -1.97 12.40 8.36
N ALA A 137 -1.86 11.08 8.53
CA ALA A 137 -1.36 10.43 9.74
C ALA A 137 0.19 10.29 9.78
N ASP A 138 0.91 10.87 8.81
CA ASP A 138 2.36 10.69 8.59
C ASP A 138 2.78 9.19 8.59
N GLY A 139 1.92 8.33 8.04
CA GLY A 139 2.14 6.89 7.96
C GLY A 139 2.77 6.42 6.64
N HIS A 140 3.24 5.18 6.63
CA HIS A 140 3.69 4.48 5.43
C HIS A 140 2.54 3.70 4.80
N LEU A 141 2.31 3.91 3.51
CA LEU A 141 1.40 3.12 2.70
C LEU A 141 2.20 2.47 1.59
N HIS A 142 2.05 1.16 1.40
CA HIS A 142 2.46 0.52 0.18
C HIS A 142 1.30 -0.26 -0.43
N VAL A 143 1.16 -0.14 -1.74
CA VAL A 143 0.10 -0.78 -2.51
C VAL A 143 0.76 -1.67 -3.55
N HIS A 144 0.40 -2.94 -3.57
CA HIS A 144 0.83 -3.85 -4.61
C HIS A 144 -0.21 -3.89 -5.73
N LEU A 145 0.28 -3.73 -6.96
CA LEU A 145 -0.50 -3.87 -8.17
C LEU A 145 0.17 -4.92 -9.08
N PRO A 146 -0.51 -6.05 -9.37
CA PRO A 146 0.08 -7.18 -10.08
C PRO A 146 0.16 -6.93 -11.60
N VAL A 147 0.87 -5.88 -11.99
CA VAL A 147 1.06 -5.44 -13.38
C VAL A 147 2.47 -4.92 -13.58
N ASP A 148 2.92 -4.91 -14.83
CA ASP A 148 4.15 -4.25 -15.23
C ASP A 148 4.03 -2.71 -15.23
N SER A 149 5.17 -2.03 -15.20
CA SER A 149 5.26 -0.56 -15.22
C SER A 149 4.73 0.10 -16.50
N GLN A 150 4.64 -0.63 -17.61
CA GLN A 150 4.10 -0.13 -18.88
C GLN A 150 2.58 -0.29 -18.95
N SER A 151 1.95 -0.94 -17.98
CA SER A 151 0.51 -1.10 -17.93
C SER A 151 -0.21 0.23 -17.78
N ARG A 152 -1.33 0.39 -18.50
CA ARG A 152 -2.13 1.63 -18.46
C ARG A 152 -2.64 1.93 -17.05
N VAL A 153 -2.97 0.91 -16.27
CA VAL A 153 -3.44 1.12 -14.89
C VAL A 153 -2.29 1.64 -14.01
N ALA A 154 -1.07 1.09 -14.15
CA ALA A 154 0.11 1.57 -13.44
C ALA A 154 0.39 3.03 -13.77
N THR A 155 0.39 3.40 -15.06
CA THR A 155 0.60 4.80 -15.50
C THR A 155 -0.42 5.77 -14.90
N VAL A 156 -1.68 5.36 -14.76
CA VAL A 156 -2.74 6.22 -14.22
C VAL A 156 -2.63 6.40 -12.71
N VAL A 157 -2.26 5.36 -11.97
CA VAL A 157 -2.24 5.42 -10.50
C VAL A 157 -0.89 5.85 -9.93
N SER A 158 0.23 5.66 -10.64
CA SER A 158 1.57 6.04 -10.21
C SER A 158 1.68 7.47 -9.68
N PRO A 159 1.05 8.50 -10.29
CA PRO A 159 1.11 9.88 -9.78
C PRO A 159 0.48 10.09 -8.40
N LEU A 160 -0.32 9.15 -7.89
CA LEU A 160 -0.90 9.21 -6.54
C LEU A 160 0.13 8.88 -5.45
N PHE A 161 1.22 8.21 -5.83
CA PHE A 161 2.23 7.72 -4.91
C PHE A 161 3.46 8.62 -4.93
N GLU A 162 4.19 8.72 -3.82
CA GLU A 162 5.45 9.44 -3.80
C GLU A 162 6.57 8.64 -4.48
N TYR A 163 6.52 7.32 -4.36
CA TYR A 163 7.46 6.38 -4.95
C TYR A 163 6.76 5.27 -5.73
N VAL A 164 7.40 4.84 -6.81
CA VAL A 164 7.05 3.65 -7.58
C VAL A 164 8.26 2.74 -7.56
N VAL A 165 8.05 1.50 -7.12
CA VAL A 165 9.09 0.46 -7.07
C VAL A 165 8.63 -0.73 -7.89
N GLU A 166 9.55 -1.30 -8.65
CA GLU A 166 9.34 -2.57 -9.31
C GLU A 166 9.83 -3.66 -8.35
N ALA A 167 8.94 -4.58 -7.97
CA ALA A 167 9.34 -5.81 -7.32
C ALA A 167 10.24 -6.52 -8.33
N ALA A 168 11.50 -6.75 -7.94
CA ALA A 168 12.39 -7.51 -8.77
C ALA A 168 11.75 -8.89 -8.96
N ASP A 169 11.34 -9.22 -10.20
CA ASP A 169 11.32 -10.63 -10.59
C ASP A 169 12.73 -11.12 -10.28
N GLU A 170 12.89 -11.96 -9.27
CA GLU A 170 14.10 -12.76 -9.18
C GLU A 170 14.07 -13.61 -10.46
N GLU A 171 14.73 -13.13 -11.52
CA GLU A 171 14.92 -13.88 -12.76
C GLU A 171 15.57 -15.21 -12.35
N MET A 172 14.76 -16.27 -12.35
CA MET A 172 15.22 -17.64 -12.15
C MET A 172 15.98 -18.13 -13.38
#